data_AF-A0A210R053-F1
#
_entry.id   AF-A0A210R053-F1
#
_cell.length_a   1.000
_cell.length_b   1.000
_cell.length_c   1.000
_cell.angle_alpha   90.00
_cell.angle_beta   90.00
_cell.angle_gamma   90.00
#
_symmetry.space_group_name_H-M   'P 1'
#
loop_
_entity.id
_entity.type
_entity.pdbx_description
1 polymer ?
#
loop_
_entity_poly.entity_id
_entity_poly.type
_entity_poly.pdbx_seq_one_letter_code
_entity_poly.pdbx_strand_id
1 'polypeptide(L)'
;MTLSSRTTGLTKLSRRTTGLMTLSSMTTELMKLSSRTTGLMTLSSRTTGLTKLSRRTTGLTKLSSMTTELMKLSSRTTGLMTLSSRTTGLTKLSRRTTGLMKLSSRTAGLKRFK
;
A
#
# COMPACT_ATOMS: atom_id res chain seq x y z
N MET A 1 -8.08 -0.99 15.28
CA MET A 1 -7.01 -0.01 15.53
C MET A 1 -6.90 0.95 14.36
N THR A 2 -6.81 2.24 14.65
CA THR A 2 -6.62 3.31 13.67
C THR A 2 -5.30 4.01 13.95
N LEU A 3 -4.51 4.28 12.90
CA LEU A 3 -3.27 5.03 13.02
C LEU A 3 -3.19 6.06 11.89
N SER A 4 -2.77 7.28 12.22
CA SER A 4 -2.51 8.36 11.28
C SER A 4 -1.12 8.94 11.54
N SER A 5 -0.38 9.27 10.50
CA SER A 5 0.92 9.93 10.63
C SER A 5 1.19 10.93 9.50
N ARG A 6 1.90 12.00 9.83
CA ARG A 6 2.42 12.99 8.88
C ARG A 6 3.89 13.26 9.21
N THR A 7 4.79 13.03 8.26
CA THR A 7 6.24 13.22 8.48
C THR A 7 6.91 13.77 7.24
N THR A 8 7.96 14.56 7.40
CA THR A 8 8.75 15.09 6.27
C THR A 8 9.84 14.11 5.84
N GLY A 9 10.52 13.45 6.77
CA GLY A 9 11.59 12.50 6.46
C GLY A 9 11.13 11.04 6.29
N LEU A 10 11.81 10.15 7.02
CA LEU A 10 11.60 8.71 6.95
C LEU A 10 10.43 8.24 7.83
N THR A 11 9.45 7.56 7.23
CA THR A 11 8.48 6.73 7.98
C THR A 11 8.79 5.25 7.78
N LYS A 12 9.04 4.52 8.87
CA LYS A 12 9.11 3.05 8.87
C LYS A 12 8.03 2.50 9.80
N LEU A 13 7.19 1.61 9.29
CA LEU A 13 6.17 0.96 10.08
C LEU A 13 6.10 -0.53 9.78
N SER A 14 6.14 -1.36 10.82
CA SER A 14 5.93 -2.80 10.76
C SER A 14 4.81 -3.18 11.73
N ARG A 15 3.76 -3.85 11.25
CA ARG A 15 2.63 -4.22 12.12
C ARG A 15 2.12 -5.63 11.84
N ARG A 16 1.70 -6.31 12.90
CA ARG A 16 0.88 -7.53 12.83
C ARG A 16 -0.44 -7.26 13.54
N THR A 17 -1.56 -7.64 12.96
CA THR A 17 -2.88 -7.38 13.56
C THR A 17 -3.85 -8.50 13.21
N THR A 18 -4.70 -8.85 14.18
CA THR A 18 -5.90 -9.68 13.97
C THR A 18 -7.12 -8.77 14.18
N GLY A 19 -8.13 -8.86 13.32
CA GLY A 19 -9.30 -7.99 13.34
C GLY A 19 -9.18 -6.81 12.38
N LEU A 20 -9.51 -5.61 12.85
CA LEU A 20 -9.62 -4.39 12.03
C LEU A 20 -8.39 -3.48 12.15
N MET A 21 -7.81 -3.12 11.00
CA MET A 21 -6.72 -2.15 10.89
C MET A 21 -7.05 -1.07 9.86
N THR A 22 -7.00 0.19 10.30
CA THR A 22 -7.04 1.37 9.44
C THR A 22 -5.75 2.16 9.59
N LEU A 23 -5.12 2.51 8.48
CA LEU A 23 -3.89 3.30 8.47
C LEU A 23 -3.96 4.41 7.42
N SER A 24 -3.62 5.62 7.82
CA SER A 24 -3.42 6.78 6.94
C SER A 24 -2.03 7.34 7.14
N SER A 25 -1.32 7.66 6.07
CA SER A 25 0.02 8.25 6.19
C SER A 25 0.31 9.27 5.10
N MET A 26 0.95 10.38 5.48
CA MET A 26 1.48 11.38 4.57
C MET A 26 2.98 11.55 4.82
N THR A 27 3.79 11.30 3.81
CA THR A 27 5.25 11.36 3.93
C THR A 27 5.85 12.16 2.78
N THR A 28 6.77 13.09 3.03
CA THR A 28 7.41 13.83 1.92
C THR A 28 8.52 13.02 1.27
N GLU A 29 9.42 12.40 2.04
CA GLU A 29 10.57 11.67 1.49
C GLU A 29 10.35 10.16 1.29
N LEU A 30 10.36 9.36 2.37
CA LEU A 30 10.41 7.90 2.25
C LEU A 30 9.45 7.21 3.21
N MET A 31 8.48 6.48 2.64
CA MET A 31 7.58 5.61 3.37
C MET A 31 7.95 4.14 3.14
N LYS A 32 8.24 3.41 4.23
CA LYS A 32 8.40 1.95 4.25
C LYS A 32 7.36 1.34 5.19
N LEU A 33 6.50 0.50 4.62
CA LEU A 33 5.47 -0.20 5.38
C LEU A 33 5.54 -1.70 5.15
N SER A 34 5.59 -2.46 6.24
CA SER A 34 5.32 -3.89 6.27
C SER A 34 4.10 -4.18 7.13
N SER A 35 3.17 -5.00 6.65
CA SER A 35 2.04 -5.41 7.49
C SER A 35 1.59 -6.85 7.23
N ARG A 36 1.19 -7.51 8.32
CA ARG A 36 0.49 -8.79 8.28
C ARG A 36 -0.84 -8.67 9.00
N THR A 37 -1.94 -8.85 8.29
CA THR A 37 -3.28 -8.72 8.86
C THR A 37 -4.11 -9.97 8.61
N THR A 38 -4.80 -10.45 9.64
CA THR A 38 -5.91 -11.40 9.50
C THR A 38 -7.19 -10.66 9.86
N GLY A 39 -8.10 -10.47 8.91
CA GLY A 39 -9.31 -9.66 9.06
C GLY A 39 -9.39 -8.55 8.01
N LEU A 40 -9.73 -7.33 8.42
CA LEU A 40 -9.93 -6.20 7.52
C LEU A 40 -8.76 -5.22 7.61
N MET A 41 -8.28 -4.79 6.44
CA MET A 41 -7.25 -3.76 6.34
C MET A 41 -7.65 -2.67 5.36
N THR A 42 -7.63 -1.43 5.84
CA THR A 42 -7.73 -0.22 5.03
C THR A 42 -6.44 0.57 5.15
N LEU A 43 -5.81 0.89 4.02
CA LEU A 43 -4.61 1.71 3.96
C LEU A 43 -4.77 2.82 2.94
N SER A 44 -4.52 4.06 3.37
CA SER A 44 -4.35 5.23 2.52
C SER A 44 -2.94 5.79 2.72
N SER A 45 -2.23 6.07 1.63
CA SER A 45 -0.93 6.74 1.72
C SER A 45 -0.77 7.81 0.65
N ARG A 46 -0.16 8.93 1.04
CA ARG A 46 0.33 9.94 0.11
C ARG A 46 1.82 10.16 0.34
N THR A 47 2.62 10.01 -0.71
CA THR A 47 4.07 10.20 -0.64
C THR A 47 4.56 11.05 -1.80
N THR A 48 5.42 12.03 -1.55
CA THR A 48 6.05 12.76 -2.66
C THR A 48 7.21 11.94 -3.23
N GLY A 49 8.14 11.49 -2.38
CA GLY A 49 9.27 10.66 -2.79
C GLY A 49 8.93 9.17 -2.97
N LEU A 50 9.58 8.32 -2.18
CA LEU A 50 9.59 6.87 -2.39
C LEU A 50 8.60 6.15 -1.46
N THR A 51 7.77 5.28 -2.02
CA THR A 51 6.87 4.40 -1.26
C THR A 51 7.26 2.93 -1.46
N LYS A 52 7.54 2.21 -0.36
CA LYS A 52 7.72 0.75 -0.35
C LYS A 52 6.68 0.11 0.58
N LEU A 53 5.72 -0.61 0.00
CA LEU A 53 4.67 -1.32 0.71
C LEU A 53 4.86 -2.83 0.53
N SER A 54 4.96 -3.57 1.63
CA SER A 54 4.93 -5.04 1.66
C SER A 54 3.81 -5.52 2.56
N ARG A 55 2.94 -6.38 2.05
CA ARG A 55 1.74 -6.79 2.79
C ARG A 55 1.40 -8.26 2.61
N ARG A 56 0.95 -8.89 3.69
CA ARG A 56 0.29 -10.19 3.66
C ARG A 56 -1.05 -10.09 4.37
N THR A 57 -2.13 -10.47 3.72
CA THR A 57 -3.47 -10.34 4.29
C THR A 57 -4.30 -11.59 4.06
N THR A 58 -5.02 -12.02 5.09
CA THR A 58 -6.09 -13.01 4.98
C THR A 58 -7.39 -12.29 5.38
N GLY A 59 -8.33 -12.15 4.44
CA GLY A 59 -9.56 -11.37 4.62
C GLY A 59 -9.72 -10.26 3.58
N LEU A 60 -10.13 -9.08 4.02
CA LEU A 60 -10.49 -7.95 3.15
C LEU A 60 -9.42 -6.87 3.17
N THR A 61 -8.99 -6.42 1.98
CA THR A 61 -8.02 -5.35 1.81
C THR A 61 -8.56 -4.24 0.92
N LYS A 62 -8.48 -3.00 1.41
CA LYS A 62 -8.60 -1.77 0.60
C LYS A 62 -7.31 -0.98 0.69
N LEU A 63 -6.70 -0.71 -0.46
CA LEU A 63 -5.47 0.08 -0.57
C LEU A 63 -5.70 1.26 -1.52
N SER A 64 -5.41 2.47 -1.04
CA SER A 64 -5.29 3.68 -1.83
C SER A 64 -3.88 4.25 -1.66
N SER A 65 -3.22 4.58 -2.76
CA SER A 65 -1.87 5.15 -2.71
C SER A 65 -1.68 6.22 -3.77
N MET A 66 -1.09 7.34 -3.36
CA MET A 66 -0.59 8.36 -4.28
C MET A 66 0.91 8.54 -4.05
N THR A 67 1.72 8.40 -5.09
CA THR A 67 3.17 8.58 -5.03
C THR A 67 3.66 9.47 -6.15
N THR A 68 4.55 10.43 -5.89
CA THR A 68 5.00 11.37 -6.92
C THR A 68 6.30 10.95 -7.63
N GLU A 69 7.11 10.06 -7.05
CA GLU A 69 8.35 9.57 -7.67
C GLU A 69 8.38 8.05 -7.93
N LEU A 70 8.41 7.23 -6.86
CA LEU A 70 8.57 5.77 -7.01
C LEU A 70 7.66 5.00 -6.06
N MET A 71 6.78 4.20 -6.64
CA MET A 71 5.96 3.25 -5.90
C MET A 71 6.45 1.81 -6.11
N LYS A 72 6.79 1.12 -5.02
CA LYS A 72 7.03 -0.32 -4.96
C LYS A 72 6.00 -0.97 -4.05
N LEU A 73 5.13 -1.81 -4.61
CA LEU A 73 4.14 -2.58 -3.86
C LEU A 73 4.36 -4.07 -4.07
N SER A 74 4.47 -4.80 -2.96
CA SER A 74 4.34 -6.25 -2.89
C SER A 74 3.15 -6.60 -2.01
N SER A 75 2.21 -7.38 -2.53
CA SER A 75 1.04 -7.81 -1.75
C SER A 75 0.66 -9.26 -2.00
N ARG A 76 0.45 -10.01 -0.92
CA ARG A 76 -0.18 -11.32 -0.98
C ARG A 76 -1.49 -11.30 -0.20
N THR A 77 -2.59 -11.58 -0.88
CA THR A 77 -3.93 -11.58 -0.29
C THR A 77 -4.61 -12.94 -0.48
N THR A 78 -5.21 -13.47 0.57
CA THR A 78 -6.21 -14.53 0.50
C THR A 78 -7.54 -13.91 0.92
N GLY A 79 -8.52 -13.82 0.02
CA GLY A 79 -9.77 -13.08 0.21
C GLY A 79 -9.98 -12.01 -0.86
N LEU A 80 -10.51 -10.83 -0.49
CA LEU A 80 -10.78 -9.74 -1.44
C LEU A 80 -9.71 -8.65 -1.36
N MET A 81 -9.25 -8.18 -2.52
CA MET A 81 -8.34 -7.05 -2.64
C MET A 81 -8.88 -5.98 -3.58
N THR A 82 -9.01 -4.76 -3.07
CA THR A 82 -9.20 -3.55 -3.86
C THR A 82 -7.93 -2.70 -3.78
N LEU A 83 -7.37 -2.36 -4.94
CA LEU A 83 -6.21 -1.47 -5.06
C LEU A 83 -6.53 -0.31 -5.98
N SER A 84 -6.38 0.91 -5.46
CA SER A 84 -6.31 2.15 -6.22
C SER A 84 -4.92 2.76 -6.05
N SER A 85 -4.22 3.04 -7.14
CA SER A 85 -2.92 3.70 -7.09
C SER A 85 -2.77 4.77 -8.16
N ARG A 86 -2.25 5.94 -7.77
CA ARG A 86 -1.82 6.98 -8.70
C ARG A 86 -0.34 7.25 -8.51
N THR A 87 0.43 7.16 -9.58
CA THR A 87 1.86 7.47 -9.55
C THR A 87 2.23 8.42 -10.66
N THR A 88 2.94 9.50 -10.34
CA THR A 88 3.79 10.18 -11.33
C THR A 88 5.18 9.58 -11.17
N GLY A 89 5.88 9.24 -12.24
CA GLY A 89 7.16 8.50 -12.16
C GLY A 89 7.00 6.98 -12.25
N LEU A 90 7.75 6.25 -11.44
CA LEU A 90 7.97 4.80 -11.61
C LEU A 90 7.03 3.97 -10.73
N THR A 91 6.42 2.95 -11.31
CA THR A 91 5.60 1.98 -10.57
C THR A 91 6.12 0.55 -10.76
N LYS A 92 6.38 -0.15 -9.66
CA LYS A 92 6.61 -1.60 -9.63
C LYS A 92 5.58 -2.27 -8.72
N LEU A 93 4.68 -3.04 -9.31
CA LEU A 93 3.67 -3.81 -8.58
C LEU A 93 3.97 -5.30 -8.72
N SER A 94 3.98 -6.01 -7.59
CA SER A 94 3.95 -7.47 -7.53
C SER A 94 2.82 -7.90 -6.61
N ARG A 95 1.90 -8.72 -7.13
CA ARG A 95 0.73 -9.12 -6.36
C ARG A 95 0.35 -10.56 -6.60
N ARG A 96 -0.10 -11.21 -5.54
CA ARG A 96 -0.72 -12.52 -5.60
C ARG A 96 -2.00 -12.51 -4.80
N THR A 97 -3.11 -12.80 -5.45
CA THR A 97 -4.43 -12.89 -4.81
C THR A 97 -5.00 -14.27 -5.02
N THR A 98 -5.43 -14.91 -3.92
CA THR A 98 -6.31 -16.07 -3.95
C THR A 98 -7.69 -15.58 -3.52
N GLY A 99 -8.61 -15.43 -4.46
CA GLY A 99 -9.91 -14.77 -4.28
C GLY A 99 -10.11 -13.64 -5.30
N LEU A 100 -10.98 -12.68 -5.02
CA LEU A 100 -11.31 -11.62 -5.97
C LEU A 100 -10.36 -10.42 -5.86
N MET A 101 -10.12 -9.79 -7.01
CA MET A 101 -9.28 -8.62 -7.12
C MET A 101 -9.95 -7.54 -7.99
N LYS A 102 -10.03 -6.32 -7.45
CA LYS A 102 -10.30 -5.09 -8.21
C LYS A 102 -9.07 -4.19 -8.22
N LEU A 103 -8.68 -3.72 -9.41
CA LEU A 103 -7.50 -2.89 -9.61
C LEU A 103 -7.85 -1.65 -10.42
N SER A 104 -7.47 -0.48 -9.89
CA SER A 104 -7.37 0.77 -10.63
C SER A 104 -5.97 1.31 -10.43
N SER A 105 -5.22 1.54 -11.51
CA SER A 105 -3.87 2.08 -11.40
C SER A 105 -3.55 3.02 -12.55
N ARG A 106 -3.28 4.29 -12.20
CA ARG A 106 -2.85 5.32 -13.15
C ARG A 106 -1.38 5.64 -12.90
N THR A 107 -0.56 5.54 -13.94
CA THR A 107 0.84 5.93 -13.90
C THR A 107 1.10 6.95 -15.00
N ALA A 108 1.57 8.14 -14.63
CA ALA A 108 2.16 9.10 -15.55
C ALA A 108 3.68 8.93 -15.47
N GLY A 109 4.21 8.01 -16.27
CA GLY A 109 5.59 7.54 -16.21
C GLY A 109 5.70 6.05 -16.52
N LEU A 110 6.85 5.43 -16.22
CA LEU A 110 7.09 4.03 -16.59
C LEU A 110 6.49 3.05 -15.57
N LYS A 111 5.76 2.06 -16.11
CA LYS A 111 5.04 1.05 -15.34
C LYS A 111 5.63 -0.33 -15.59
N ARG A 112 5.94 -1.05 -14.52
CA ARG A 112 6.44 -2.43 -14.57
C ARG A 112 5.64 -3.33 -13.64
N PHE A 113 5.09 -4.39 -14.20
CA PHE A 113 4.33 -5.39 -13.45
C PHE A 113 5.09 -6.71 -13.35
N LYS A 114 4.89 -7.43 -12.25
CA LYS A 114 5.29 -8.83 -12.05
C LYS A 114 4.19 -9.58 -11.32
#